data_AF-A0A962SWQ2-F1
#
_entry.id   AF-A0A962SWQ2-F1
#
_cell.length_a   1.000
_cell.length_b   1.000
_cell.length_c   1.000
_cell.angle_alpha   90.00
_cell.angle_beta   90.00
_cell.angle_gamma   90.00
#
_symmetry.space_group_name_H-M   'P 1'
#
loop_
_entity.id
_entity.type
_entity.pdbx_description
1 polymer ?
#
loop_
_entity_poly.entity_id
_entity_poly.type
_entity_poly.pdbx_seq_one_letter_code
_entity_poly.pdbx_strand_id
1 'polypeptide(L)'
;WDDYIAATGNHGAERDQFDDAVDFIGWYVSETARRNGVAKHDAYHQYLAYHEGQGGFAKRSYRSKPWLMERARQVSRQAARYRAQLGRCKPPLAARTPI
;
A
#
# COMPACT_ATOMS: atom_id res chain seq x y z
N TRP A 1 11.60 2.53 6.04
CA TRP A 1 11.57 1.63 7.21
C TRP A 1 11.99 2.39 8.43
N ASP A 2 13.17 2.98 8.46
CA ASP A 2 13.62 3.77 9.60
C ASP A 2 12.66 4.93 9.90
N ASP A 3 12.18 5.63 8.87
CA ASP A 3 11.11 6.63 9.00
C ASP A 3 9.82 6.06 9.60
N TYR A 4 9.49 4.80 9.31
CA TYR A 4 8.32 4.12 9.89
C TYR A 4 8.56 3.83 11.37
N ILE A 5 9.68 3.21 11.72
CA ILE A 5 10.06 2.92 13.12
C ILE A 5 10.07 4.21 13.95
N ALA A 6 10.66 5.28 13.41
CA ALA A 6 10.69 6.58 14.07
C ALA A 6 9.30 7.21 14.22
N ALA A 7 8.43 7.06 13.22
CA ALA A 7 7.08 7.62 13.25
C ALA A 7 6.10 6.83 14.13
N THR A 8 6.26 5.51 14.24
CA THR A 8 5.34 4.64 14.99
C THR A 8 5.85 4.27 16.37
N GLY A 9 7.15 4.43 16.64
CA GLY A 9 7.78 3.95 17.88
C GLY A 9 7.86 2.43 17.95
N ASN A 10 7.57 1.71 16.87
CA ASN A 10 7.55 0.25 16.84
C ASN A 10 8.97 -0.31 16.70
N HIS A 11 9.78 -0.17 17.74
CA HIS A 11 11.19 -0.62 17.76
C HIS A 11 11.36 -2.14 17.66
N GLY A 12 10.31 -2.91 17.90
CA GLY A 12 10.29 -4.36 17.79
C GLY A 12 9.84 -4.89 16.43
N ALA A 13 9.50 -4.01 15.47
CA ALA A 13 9.03 -4.44 14.17
C ALA A 13 10.13 -5.17 13.39
N GLU A 14 9.76 -6.28 12.76
CA GLU A 14 10.64 -7.13 11.96
C GLU A 14 10.14 -7.17 10.51
N ARG A 15 11.01 -6.88 9.53
CA ARG A 15 10.58 -6.74 8.11
C ARG A 15 10.09 -8.04 7.48
N ASP A 16 10.54 -9.16 8.02
CA ASP A 16 10.21 -10.52 7.58
C ASP A 16 8.97 -11.08 8.32
N GLN A 17 8.47 -10.38 9.34
CA GLN A 17 7.17 -10.68 9.94
C GLN A 17 6.06 -10.09 9.08
N PHE A 18 5.08 -10.91 8.74
CA PHE A 18 3.99 -10.51 7.86
C PHE A 18 3.21 -9.32 8.41
N ASP A 19 2.87 -9.35 9.71
CA ASP A 19 2.06 -8.31 10.36
C ASP A 19 2.75 -6.95 10.35
N ASP A 20 4.05 -6.91 10.68
CA ASP A 20 4.85 -5.69 10.65
C ASP A 20 5.05 -5.16 9.21
N ALA A 21 5.23 -6.07 8.25
CA ALA A 21 5.37 -5.70 6.85
C ALA A 21 4.08 -5.05 6.32
N VAL A 22 2.91 -5.60 6.64
CA VAL A 22 1.63 -5.01 6.19
C VAL A 22 1.29 -3.71 6.93
N ASP A 23 1.65 -3.57 8.21
CA ASP A 23 1.49 -2.31 8.94
C ASP A 23 2.36 -1.21 8.34
N PHE A 24 3.63 -1.52 8.02
CA PHE A 24 4.51 -0.60 7.31
C PHE A 24 3.90 -0.14 5.97
N ILE A 25 3.32 -1.05 5.18
CA ILE A 25 2.65 -0.69 3.92
C ILE A 25 1.44 0.22 4.18
N GLY A 26 0.64 -0.07 5.21
CA GLY A 26 -0.51 0.76 5.62
C GLY A 26 -0.11 2.17 6.04
N TRP A 27 0.97 2.28 6.83
CA TRP A 27 1.59 3.55 7.21
C TRP A 27 2.09 4.31 5.97
N TYR A 28 2.82 3.64 5.08
CA TYR A 28 3.40 4.26 3.89
C TYR A 28 2.33 4.82 2.95
N VAL A 29 1.25 4.08 2.73
CA VAL A 29 0.09 4.51 1.93
C VAL A 29 -0.59 5.71 2.55
N SER A 30 -0.73 5.72 3.89
CA SER A 30 -1.32 6.85 4.62
C SER A 30 -0.46 8.10 4.53
N GLU A 31 0.86 7.95 4.64
CA GLU A 31 1.78 9.07 4.54
C GLU A 31 1.87 9.61 3.10
N THR A 32 1.80 8.73 2.09
CA THR A 32 1.71 9.14 0.69
C THR A 32 0.42 9.91 0.42
N ALA A 33 -0.71 9.48 0.99
CA ALA A 33 -1.96 10.22 0.89
C ALA A 33 -1.86 11.62 1.52
N ARG A 34 -1.25 11.71 2.71
CA ARG A 34 -1.07 12.96 3.44
C ARG A 34 -0.14 13.94 2.70
N ARG A 35 0.99 13.47 2.17
CA ARG A 35 2.01 14.33 1.53
C ARG A 35 1.68 14.68 0.09
N ASN A 36 1.15 13.72 -0.67
CA ASN A 36 1.04 13.82 -2.12
C ASN A 36 -0.41 13.84 -2.63
N GLY A 37 -1.40 13.80 -1.74
CA GLY A 37 -2.83 13.82 -2.10
C GLY A 37 -3.29 12.58 -2.87
N VAL A 38 -2.51 11.50 -2.86
CA VAL A 38 -2.85 10.25 -3.56
C VAL A 38 -3.88 9.50 -2.75
N ALA A 39 -5.05 9.22 -3.33
CA ALA A 39 -6.06 8.42 -2.65
C ALA A 39 -5.49 7.06 -2.22
N LYS A 40 -5.84 6.57 -1.03
CA LYS A 40 -5.33 5.29 -0.51
C LYS A 40 -5.68 4.10 -1.42
N HIS A 41 -6.76 4.21 -2.18
CA HIS A 41 -7.24 3.17 -3.10
C HIS A 41 -6.70 3.32 -4.53
N ASP A 42 -5.88 4.35 -4.81
CA ASP A 42 -5.23 4.57 -6.10
C ASP A 42 -3.92 3.76 -6.18
N ALA A 43 -4.05 2.48 -6.48
CA ALA A 43 -2.92 1.56 -6.54
C ALA A 43 -1.84 1.98 -7.57
N TYR A 44 -2.20 2.71 -8.62
CA TYR A 44 -1.24 3.16 -9.64
C TYR A 44 -0.26 4.17 -9.03
N HIS A 45 -0.79 5.25 -8.46
CA HIS A 45 0.05 6.30 -7.89
C HIS A 45 0.70 5.87 -6.57
N GLN A 46 0.05 5.01 -5.78
CA GLN A 46 0.67 4.44 -4.58
C GLN A 46 1.90 3.59 -4.93
N TYR A 47 1.83 2.79 -5.99
CA TYR A 47 2.99 2.00 -6.44
C TYR A 47 4.15 2.89 -6.93
N LEU A 48 3.84 3.93 -7.70
CA LEU A 48 4.85 4.90 -8.14
C LEU A 48 5.51 5.61 -6.95
N ALA A 49 4.72 5.99 -5.95
CA ALA A 49 5.23 6.60 -4.74
C ALA A 49 6.13 5.65 -3.95
N TYR A 50 5.70 4.40 -3.78
CA TYR A 50 6.50 3.37 -3.10
C TYR A 50 7.85 3.16 -3.77
N HIS A 51 7.88 3.12 -5.11
CA HIS A 51 9.11 2.89 -5.86
C HIS A 51 10.07 4.10 -5.85
N GLU A 52 9.54 5.31 -6.04
CA GLU A 52 10.39 6.52 -6.13
C GLU A 52 10.67 7.17 -4.78
N GLY A 53 9.98 6.73 -3.72
CA GLY A 53 9.82 7.51 -2.50
C GLY A 53 8.80 8.63 -2.68
N GLN A 54 8.22 9.11 -1.58
CA GLN A 54 7.22 10.19 -1.60
C GLN A 54 7.75 11.49 -2.23
N GLY A 55 9.02 11.85 -1.96
CA GLY A 55 9.66 13.03 -2.53
C GLY A 55 10.00 12.89 -4.01
N GLY A 56 10.46 11.71 -4.45
CA GLY A 56 10.70 11.41 -5.87
C GLY A 56 9.40 11.44 -6.67
N PHE A 57 8.32 10.89 -6.10
CA PHE A 57 6.99 10.96 -6.68
C PHE A 57 6.48 12.41 -6.82
N ALA A 58 6.64 13.24 -5.79
CA ALA A 58 6.27 14.66 -5.85
C ALA A 58 7.03 15.40 -6.97
N LYS A 59 8.32 15.06 -7.16
CA LYS A 59 9.16 15.55 -8.27
C LYS A 59 8.86 14.88 -9.62
N ARG A 60 7.96 13.89 -9.63
CA ARG A 60 7.55 13.12 -10.82
C ARG A 60 8.71 12.42 -11.53
N SER A 61 9.70 11.94 -10.79
CA SER A 61 10.88 11.25 -11.34
C SER A 61 10.55 9.98 -12.11
N TYR A 62 9.39 9.36 -11.85
CA TYR A 62 8.89 8.21 -12.60
C TYR A 62 8.60 8.50 -14.08
N ARG A 63 8.45 9.77 -14.49
CA ARG A 63 8.13 10.14 -15.88
C ARG A 63 9.23 9.78 -16.88
N SER A 64 10.48 9.67 -16.42
CA SER A 64 11.60 9.21 -17.25
C SER A 64 11.75 7.68 -17.26
N LYS A 65 10.85 6.93 -16.59
CA LYS A 65 10.91 5.48 -16.43
C LYS A 65 9.65 4.81 -17.01
N PRO A 66 9.54 4.65 -18.34
CA PRO A 66 8.37 4.04 -18.97
C PRO A 66 8.03 2.64 -18.42
N TRP A 67 9.07 1.84 -18.15
CA TRP A 67 8.93 0.50 -17.56
C TRP A 67 8.24 0.53 -16.18
N LEU A 68 8.50 1.58 -15.38
CA LEU A 68 7.91 1.72 -14.06
C LEU A 68 6.43 2.11 -14.16
N MET A 69 6.11 3.02 -15.07
CA MET A 69 4.72 3.38 -15.35
C MET A 69 3.93 2.17 -15.87
N GLU A 70 4.53 1.32 -16.69
CA GLU A 70 3.91 0.08 -17.14
C GLU A 70 3.67 -0.90 -15.97
N ARG A 71 4.66 -1.10 -15.12
CA ARG A 71 4.52 -1.94 -13.92
C ARG A 71 3.42 -1.42 -12.99
N ALA A 72 3.35 -0.11 -12.77
CA ALA A 72 2.28 0.51 -12.00
C ALA A 72 0.88 0.23 -12.59
N ARG A 73 0.75 0.21 -13.93
CA ARG A 73 -0.52 -0.19 -14.59
C ARG A 73 -0.84 -1.67 -14.32
N GLN A 74 0.15 -2.56 -14.34
CA GLN A 74 -0.06 -3.98 -14.01
C GLN A 74 -0.55 -4.14 -12.56
N VAL A 75 0.07 -3.44 -11.62
CA VAL A 75 -0.33 -3.43 -10.20
C VAL A 75 -1.75 -2.88 -10.02
N SER A 76 -2.10 -1.80 -10.71
CA SER A 76 -3.46 -1.26 -10.69
C SER A 76 -4.52 -2.27 -11.17
N ARG A 77 -4.24 -3.01 -12.26
CA ARG A 77 -5.12 -4.09 -12.73
C ARG A 77 -5.23 -5.22 -11.71
N GLN A 78 -4.13 -5.61 -11.09
CA GLN A 78 -4.12 -6.62 -10.04
C GLN A 78 -4.96 -6.20 -8.82
N ALA A 79 -4.83 -4.94 -8.39
CA ALA A 79 -5.62 -4.39 -7.29
C ALA A 79 -7.12 -4.37 -7.61
N ALA A 80 -7.51 -4.02 -8.85
CA ALA A 80 -8.90 -4.09 -9.29
C ALA A 80 -9.45 -5.52 -9.27
N ARG A 81 -8.65 -6.51 -9.71
CA ARG A 81 -9.00 -7.93 -9.62
C ARG A 81 -9.22 -8.37 -8.18
N TYR A 82 -8.31 -8.05 -7.27
CA TYR A 82 -8.44 -8.39 -5.85
C TYR A 82 -9.65 -7.72 -5.21
N ARG A 83 -9.92 -6.45 -5.51
CA ARG A 83 -11.13 -5.76 -5.02
C ARG A 83 -12.40 -6.47 -5.48
N ALA A 84 -12.46 -6.90 -6.75
CA ALA A 84 -13.60 -7.65 -7.27
C ALA A 84 -13.76 -9.04 -6.62
N GLN A 85 -12.65 -9.71 -6.30
CA GLN A 85 -12.67 -10.99 -5.58
C GLN A 85 -13.13 -10.83 -4.14
N LEU A 86 -12.60 -9.84 -3.42
CA LEU A 86 -12.96 -9.54 -2.04
C LEU A 86 -14.44 -9.12 -1.92
N GLY A 87 -14.96 -8.36 -2.89
CA GLY A 87 -16.38 -8.01 -2.94
C GLY A 87 -17.33 -9.20 -3.15
N ARG A 88 -16.81 -10.36 -3.56
CA ARG A 88 -17.56 -11.63 -3.71
C ARG A 88 -17.39 -12.56 -2.50
N CYS A 89 -16.46 -12.28 -1.61
CA CYS A 89 -16.30 -13.04 -0.38
C CYS A 89 -17.51 -12.80 0.52
N LYS A 90 -18.22 -13.88 0.88
CA LYS A 90 -19.24 -13.80 1.93
C LYS A 90 -18.55 -13.46 3.25
N PRO A 91 -19.15 -12.63 4.12
CA PRO A 91 -18.63 -12.48 5.48
C PRO A 91 -18.50 -13.87 6.11
N PRO A 92 -17.47 -14.12 6.95
CA PRO A 92 -17.35 -15.37 7.65
C PRO A 92 -18.69 -15.66 8.34
N LEU A 93 -19.20 -16.88 8.19
CA LEU A 93 -20.37 -17.32 8.94
C LEU A 93 -20.04 -17.04 10.41
N ALA A 94 -20.72 -16.05 11.01
CA ALA A 94 -20.55 -15.76 12.41
C ALA A 94 -20.65 -17.10 13.14
N ALA A 95 -19.59 -17.47 13.85
CA ALA A 95 -19.58 -18.69 14.65
C ALA A 95 -20.84 -18.61 15.51
N ARG A 96 -21.82 -19.49 15.23
CA ARG A 96 -23.08 -19.55 15.95
C ARG A 96 -22.72 -19.79 17.40
N THR A 97 -22.80 -18.76 18.24
CA THR A 97 -22.72 -18.93 19.68
C THR A 97 -23.95 -19.75 20.06
N PRO A 98 -23.80 -20.97 20.60
CA PRO A 98 -24.93 -21.67 21.19
C PRO A 98 -25.41 -20.84 22.39
N ILE A 99 -26.73 -20.61 22.47
CA ILE A 99 -27.41 -20.01 23.62
C ILE A 99 -27.26 -20.93 24.83
#